data_AF-X0WV95-F1
#
_entry.id   AF-X0WV95-F1
#
_cell.length_a   1.000
_cell.length_b   1.000
_cell.length_c   1.000
_cell.angle_alpha   90.00
_cell.angle_beta   90.00
_cell.angle_gamma   90.00
#
_symmetry.space_group_name_H-M   'P 1'
#
loop_
_entity.id
_entity.type
_entity.pdbx_description
1 polymer ?
#
loop_
_entity_poly.entity_id
_entity_poly.type
_entity_poly.pdbx_seq_one_letter_code
_entity_poly.pdbx_strand_id
1 'polypeptide(L)' 'YNLEDKYALVRDGEELLYGVAGKAENNFLVIHTRDPNHIKLLNALPLEVWIRSRKV' A
#
# COMPACT_ATOMS: atom_id res chain seq x y z
N TYR A 1 -3.12 14.65 -3.72
CA TYR A 1 -2.36 13.60 -3.00
C TYR A 1 -1.79 12.71 -4.07
N ASN A 2 -0.49 12.84 -4.36
CA ASN A 2 0.13 12.06 -5.42
C ASN A 2 0.31 10.62 -4.93
N LEU A 3 0.09 9.67 -5.83
CA LEU A 3 0.28 8.24 -5.58
C LEU A 3 1.74 7.84 -5.35
N GLU A 4 2.67 8.74 -5.65
CA GLU A 4 4.12 8.54 -5.62
C GLU A 4 4.65 8.20 -4.21
N ASP A 5 3.87 8.51 -3.17
CA ASP A 5 4.24 8.29 -1.77
C ASP A 5 3.82 6.91 -1.21
N LYS A 6 3.31 6.00 -2.04
CA LYS A 6 2.80 4.68 -1.61
C LYS A 6 3.62 3.54 -2.20
N TYR A 7 4.08 2.65 -1.32
CA TYR A 7 4.88 1.48 -1.68
C TYR A 7 4.14 0.22 -1.23
N ALA A 8 4.09 -0.79 -2.08
CA ALA A 8 3.53 -2.10 -1.74
C ALA A 8 4.46 -3.18 -2.26
N LEU A 9 4.85 -4.11 -1.40
CA LEU A 9 5.65 -5.27 -1.73
C LEU A 9 4.94 -6.49 -1.19
N VAL A 10 4.60 -7.41 -2.09
CA VAL A 10 4.01 -8.71 -1.75
C VAL A 10 5.05 -9.76 -2.08
N ARG A 11 5.43 -10.55 -1.09
CA ARG A 11 6.35 -11.67 -1.27
C ARG A 11 5.53 -12.96 -1.31
N ASP A 12 5.55 -13.61 -2.47
CA ASP A 12 4.95 -14.92 -2.76
C ASP A 12 3.45 -15.08 -2.37
N GLY A 13 2.74 -13.96 -2.17
CA GLY A 13 1.35 -13.96 -1.71
C GLY A 13 1.16 -14.29 -0.22
N GLU A 14 2.24 -14.51 0.52
CA GLU A 14 2.23 -14.92 1.94
C GLU A 14 2.62 -13.79 2.89
N GLU A 15 3.27 -12.75 2.37
CA GLU A 15 3.73 -11.61 3.16
C GLU A 15 3.47 -10.32 2.40
N LEU A 16 2.89 -9.34 3.10
CA LEU A 16 2.63 -8.01 2.59
C LEU A 16 3.39 -6.99 3.44
N LEU A 17 4.13 -6.14 2.74
CA LEU A 17 4.73 -4.93 3.25
C LEU A 17 4.13 -3.73 2.51
N TYR A 18 3.46 -2.84 3.23
CA TYR A 18 2.83 -1.64 2.68
C TYR A 18 3.37 -0.40 3.38
N GLY A 19 3.89 0.55 2.62
CA GLY A 19 4.48 1.79 3.09
C GLY A 19 3.75 3.01 2.55
N VAL A 20 3.57 4.03 3.38
CA VAL A 20 3.07 5.36 2.98
C VAL A 20 4.00 6.42 3.54
N ALA A 21 4.58 7.24 2.68
CA ALA A 21 5.33 8.43 3.06
C ALA A 21 4.36 9.60 3.30
N GLY A 22 4.44 10.19 4.49
CA GLY A 22 3.76 11.42 4.85
C GLY A 22 4.53 12.64 4.38
N LYS A 23 3.86 13.81 4.39
CA LYS A 23 4.47 15.09 3.95
C LYS A 23 5.54 15.66 4.89
N ALA A 24 5.64 15.13 6.11
CA ALA A 24 6.62 15.58 7.09
C ALA A 24 7.88 14.70 7.02
N GLU A 25 9.05 15.30 7.26
CA GLU A 25 10.30 14.56 7.31
C GLU A 25 10.19 13.38 8.28
N ASN A 26 10.63 12.21 7.82
CA ASN A 26 10.61 10.95 8.57
C ASN A 26 9.22 10.45 9.02
N ASN A 27 8.14 10.92 8.39
CA ASN A 27 6.80 10.42 8.69
C ASN A 27 6.44 9.28 7.75
N PHE A 28 6.63 8.04 8.19
CA PHE A 28 6.32 6.84 7.42
C PHE A 28 5.33 5.96 8.16
N LEU A 29 4.26 5.55 7.48
CA LEU A 29 3.38 4.47 7.94
C LEU A 29 3.81 3.19 7.24
N VAL A 30 4.25 2.19 8.00
CA VAL A 30 4.61 0.87 7.46
C VAL A 30 3.73 -0.19 8.11
N ILE A 31 3.05 -0.97 7.27
CA ILE A 31 2.23 -2.12 7.67
C ILE A 31 2.95 -3.36 7.14
N HIS A 32 3.32 -4.24 8.06
CA HIS A 32 3.87 -5.57 7.75
C HIS A 32 2.94 -6.64 8.29
N THR A 33 2.49 -7.54 7.42
CA THR A 33 1.58 -8.60 7.82
C THR A 33 1.78 -9.86 6.99
N ARG A 34 1.55 -11.01 7.62
CA ARG A 34 1.51 -12.34 6.99
C ARG A 34 0.13 -12.97 7.06
N ASP A 35 -0.86 -12.22 7.57
CA ASP A 35 -2.21 -12.73 7.69
C ASP A 35 -2.86 -12.77 6.30
N PRO A 36 -3.33 -13.93 5.82
CA PRO A 36 -3.91 -14.05 4.48
C PRO A 36 -5.14 -13.15 4.25
N ASN A 37 -5.93 -12.88 5.30
CA ASN A 37 -7.10 -12.01 5.20
C ASN A 37 -6.68 -10.55 5.07
N HIS A 38 -5.65 -10.13 5.81
CA HIS A 38 -5.10 -8.79 5.66
C HIS A 38 -4.46 -8.60 4.29
N ILE A 39 -3.73 -9.60 3.79
CA ILE A 39 -3.13 -9.57 2.44
C ILE A 39 -4.22 -9.41 1.38
N LYS A 40 -5.32 -10.17 1.49
CA LYS A 40 -6.44 -10.08 0.55
C LYS A 40 -7.14 -8.72 0.59
N LEU A 41 -7.36 -8.17 1.78
CA LEU A 41 -7.99 -6.85 1.96
C LEU A 41 -7.10 -5.72 1.45
N LEU A 42 -5.84 -5.72 1.89
CA LEU A 42 -4.89 -4.65 1.61
C LEU A 42 -4.32 -4.72 0.19
N ASN A 43 -4.37 -5.86 -0.51
CA ASN A 43 -4.07 -5.92 -1.95
C ASN A 43 -5.15 -5.26 -2.82
N ALA A 44 -6.41 -5.22 -2.35
CA ALA A 44 -7.49 -4.58 -3.11
C ALA A 44 -7.36 -3.04 -3.09
N LEU A 45 -6.89 -2.46 -1.97
CA LEU A 45 -6.81 -1.01 -1.79
C LEU A 45 -5.86 -0.29 -2.78
N PRO A 46 -4.61 -0.74 -3.04
CA PRO A 46 -3.73 -0.13 -4.03
C PRO A 46 -4.35 -0.13 -5.43
N LEU A 47 -5.05 -1.20 -5.81
CA LEU A 47 -5.66 -1.32 -7.13
C LEU A 47 -6.81 -0.32 -7.32
N GLU A 48 -7.67 -0.17 -6.31
CA GLU A 48 -8.76 0.80 -6.33
C GLU A 48 -8.26 2.25 -6.30
N VAL A 49 -7.21 2.54 -5.53
CA VAL A 49 -6.60 3.87 -5.47
C VAL A 49 -5.89 4.19 -6.80
N TRP A 50 -5.19 3.22 -7.41
CA TRP A 50 -4.55 3.40 -8.72
C TRP A 50 -5.56 3.62 -9.86
N ILE A 51 -6.65 2.84 -9.88
CA ILE A 51 -7.76 3.04 -10.84
C ILE A 51 -8.42 4.42 -10.66
N ARG A 52 -8.63 4.88 -9.42
CA ARG A 52 -9.24 6.19 -9.14
C ARG A 52 -8.31 7.36 -9.48
N SER A 53 -7.01 7.21 -9.31
CA SER A 53 -6.03 8.25 -9.68
C SER A 53 -5.79 8.36 -11.18
N ARG A 54 -6.17 7.35 -11.98
CA ARG A 54 -6.14 7.41 -13.44
C ARG A 54 -7.33 8.14 -14.06
N LYS A 55 -8.22 8.72 -13.24
CA LYS A 55 -9.35 9.53 -13.70
C LYS A 55 -9.02 11.03 -13.53
N VAL A 56 -8.12 11.52 -14.37
CA VAL A 56 -8.04 12.90 -14.87
C VAL A 56 -7.52 12.83 -16.30
#